data_AF-A0A5B7EKU7-F1
#
_entry.id   AF-A0A5B7EKU7-F1
#
_cell.length_a   1.000
_cell.length_b   1.000
_cell.length_c   1.000
_cell.angle_alpha   90.00
_cell.angle_beta   90.00
_cell.angle_gamma   90.00
#
_symmetry.space_group_name_H-M   'P 1'
#
loop_
_entity.id
_entity.type
_entity.pdbx_description
1 polymer ?
#
loop_
_entity_poly.entity_id
_entity_poly.type
_entity_poly.pdbx_seq_one_letter_code
_entity_poly.pdbx_strand_id
1 'polypeptide(L)' 'MVDLTVRSSNKLTPEQVVKLEKLLMEHEDIFSRDAQDLGCTLLVQHSNTADSPPMKQPHRRVPLAKREKM' A
#
# COMPACT_ATOMS: atom_id res chain seq x y z
N MET A 1 -10.29 -0.41 -8.48
CA MET A 1 -10.50 0.54 -9.60
C MET A 1 -11.96 0.92 -9.84
N VAL A 2 -12.91 -0.03 -9.90
CA VAL A 2 -14.33 0.27 -10.19
C VAL A 2 -14.96 1.26 -9.20
N ASP A 3 -14.62 1.19 -7.91
CA ASP A 3 -15.08 2.19 -6.93
C ASP A 3 -14.58 3.61 -7.29
N LEU A 4 -13.30 3.73 -7.65
CA LEU A 4 -12.66 5.01 -7.94
C LEU A 4 -13.22 5.66 -9.22
N THR A 5 -13.53 4.87 -10.25
CA THR A 5 -14.17 5.35 -11.49
C THR A 5 -15.58 5.89 -11.19
N VAL A 6 -16.37 5.18 -10.38
CA VAL A 6 -17.73 5.60 -9.99
C VAL A 6 -17.69 6.89 -9.17
N ARG A 7 -16.78 6.99 -8.19
CA ARG A 7 -16.66 8.18 -7.34
C ARG A 7 -16.23 9.42 -8.12
N SER A 8 -15.42 9.23 -9.17
CA SER A 8 -14.81 10.31 -9.95
C SER A 8 -15.63 10.73 -11.18
N SER A 9 -16.68 9.99 -11.55
CA SER A 9 -17.45 10.22 -12.80
C SER A 9 -18.73 11.06 -12.66
N ASN A 10 -19.11 11.46 -11.45
CA ASN A 10 -20.39 12.12 -11.15
C ASN A 10 -20.72 13.41 -11.94
N LYS A 11 -19.72 14.08 -12.55
CA LYS A 11 -19.89 15.33 -13.32
C LYS A 11 -19.20 15.31 -14.68
N LEU A 12 -18.87 14.12 -15.18
CA LEU A 12 -18.14 13.96 -16.43
C LEU A 12 -19.09 13.69 -17.59
N THR A 13 -18.74 14.18 -18.77
CA THR A 13 -19.38 13.75 -20.01
C THR A 13 -18.99 12.30 -20.33
N PRO A 14 -19.76 11.58 -21.17
CA PRO A 14 -19.43 10.20 -21.55
C PRO A 14 -18.00 10.07 -22.12
N GLU A 15 -17.57 11.04 -22.94
CA GLU A 15 -16.21 11.07 -23.49
C GLU A 15 -15.12 11.25 -22.41
N GLN A 16 -15.41 12.04 -21.39
CA GLN A 16 -14.51 12.25 -20.27
C GLN A 16 -14.43 11.02 -19.36
N VAL A 17 -15.53 10.28 -19.19
CA VAL A 17 -15.53 9.00 -18.46
C VAL A 17 -14.61 7.99 -19.16
N VAL A 18 -14.69 7.87 -20.49
CA VAL A 18 -13.79 6.97 -21.24
C VAL A 18 -12.33 7.37 -21.09
N LYS A 19 -12.02 8.67 -21.12
CA LYS A 19 -10.65 9.17 -20.87
C LYS A 19 -10.19 8.88 -19.44
N LEU A 20 -11.08 9.05 -18.46
CA LEU A 20 -10.80 8.76 -17.06
C LEU A 20 -10.49 7.27 -16.87
N GLU A 21 -11.32 6.38 -17.41
CA GLU A 21 -11.11 4.93 -17.32
C GLU A 21 -9.76 4.52 -17.92
N LYS A 22 -9.42 5.09 -19.09
CA LYS A 22 -8.13 4.83 -19.74
C LYS A 22 -6.94 5.29 -18.87
N LEU A 23 -7.02 6.50 -18.30
CA LEU A 23 -5.98 7.04 -17.43
C LEU A 23 -5.81 6.22 -16.15
N LEU A 24 -6.92 5.82 -15.55
CA LEU A 24 -6.96 5.00 -14.36
C LEU A 24 -6.33 3.61 -14.62
N MET A 25 -6.64 2.99 -15.76
CA MET A 25 -5.96 1.75 -16.17
C MET A 25 -4.46 1.93 -16.44
N GLU A 26 -4.07 3.03 -17.11
CA GLU A 26 -2.67 3.30 -17.45
C GLU A 26 -1.78 3.52 -16.21
N HIS A 27 -2.37 4.01 -15.13
CA HIS A 27 -1.69 4.32 -13.87
C HIS A 27 -2.25 3.50 -12.71
N GLU A 28 -2.69 2.27 -12.96
CA GLU A 28 -3.34 1.43 -11.95
C GLU A 28 -2.44 1.21 -10.71
N ASP A 29 -1.14 1.11 -10.92
CA ASP A 29 -0.12 0.90 -9.89
C ASP A 29 0.06 2.08 -8.92
N ILE A 30 -0.38 3.27 -9.31
CA ILE A 30 -0.33 4.47 -8.46
C ILE A 30 -1.49 4.49 -7.46
N PHE A 31 -2.62 3.87 -7.81
CA PHE A 31 -3.84 3.93 -7.01
C PHE A 31 -4.01 2.67 -6.15
N SER A 32 -4.17 2.90 -4.84
CA SER A 32 -4.54 1.85 -3.87
C SER A 32 -5.80 1.11 -4.31
N ARG A 33 -5.72 -0.22 -4.43
CA ARG A 33 -6.88 -1.07 -4.77
C ARG A 33 -7.89 -1.16 -3.63
N ASP A 34 -7.40 -1.20 -2.40
CA ASP A 34 -8.17 -1.22 -1.16
C ASP A 34 -7.34 -0.66 0.01
N ALA A 35 -7.86 -0.76 1.24
CA ALA A 35 -7.19 -0.26 2.45
C ALA A 35 -5.95 -1.07 2.87
N GLN A 36 -5.74 -2.25 2.30
CA GLN A 36 -4.59 -3.12 2.59
C GLN A 36 -3.48 -2.98 1.52
N ASP A 37 -3.75 -2.29 0.42
CA ASP A 37 -2.79 -1.96 -0.62
C ASP A 37 -1.85 -0.82 -0.17
N LEU A 38 -0.85 -1.18 0.63
CA LEU A 38 0.09 -0.23 1.24
C LEU A 38 1.16 0.30 0.26
N GLY A 39 1.23 -0.26 -0.95
CA GLY A 39 2.26 0.06 -1.94
C GLY A 39 3.65 -0.50 -1.61
N CYS A 40 4.53 -0.48 -2.61
CA CYS A 40 5.93 -0.91 -2.51
C CYS A 40 6.84 0.06 -3.28
N THR A 41 8.04 0.32 -2.77
CA THR A 41 9.04 1.16 -3.47
C THR A 41 10.36 0.41 -3.63
N LEU A 42 10.96 0.50 -4.81
CA LEU A 42 12.30 -0.04 -5.08
C LEU A 42 13.43 0.97 -4.82
N LEU A 43 13.09 2.22 -4.50
CA LEU A 43 14.06 3.31 -4.28
C LEU A 43 14.97 3.06 -3.07
N VAL A 44 14.45 2.40 -2.04
CA VAL A 44 15.19 2.12 -0.80
C VAL A 44 15.26 0.62 -0.61
N GLN A 45 16.46 0.07 -0.76
CA GLN A 45 16.75 -1.31 -0.42
C GLN A 45 17.62 -1.33 0.84
N HIS A 46 17.06 -1.83 1.94
CA HIS A 46 17.82 -1.98 3.18
C HIS A 46 18.85 -3.10 3.00
N SER A 47 20.14 -2.80 3.09
CA SER A 47 21.18 -3.82 3.18
C SER A 47 21.32 -4.27 4.63
N ASN A 48 21.51 -5.58 4.85
CA ASN A 48 21.86 -6.06 6.18
C ASN A 48 23.23 -5.48 6.56
N THR A 49 23.40 -5.05 7.81
CA THR A 49 24.67 -4.51 8.34
C THR A 49 25.81 -5.45 7.97
N ALA A 50 26.72 -4.99 7.11
CA ALA A 50 27.58 -5.85 6.30
C ALA A 50 28.54 -6.76 7.09
N ASP A 51 28.91 -6.38 8.31
CA ASP A 51 30.06 -6.98 9.00
C ASP A 51 29.73 -7.67 10.34
N SER A 52 28.45 -7.74 10.74
CA SER A 52 28.07 -8.37 12.01
C SER A 52 27.14 -9.56 11.82
N PRO A 53 27.40 -10.72 12.44
CA PRO A 53 26.46 -11.84 12.44
C PRO A 53 25.15 -11.44 13.14
N PRO A 54 23.99 -11.99 12.70
CA PRO A 54 22.71 -11.72 13.35
C PRO A 54 22.75 -12.00 14.85
N MET A 55 22.41 -11.00 15.67
CA MET A 55 22.37 -11.15 17.13
C MET A 55 21.00 -11.68 17.56
N LYS A 56 20.94 -12.93 18.01
CA LYS A 56 19.73 -13.49 18.62
C LYS A 56 19.46 -12.80 19.95
N GLN A 57 18.31 -12.14 20.08
CA GLN A 57 17.82 -11.63 21.35
C GLN A 57 16.67 -12.49 21.88
N PRO A 58 16.64 -12.84 23.18
CA PRO A 58 15.51 -13.53 23.77
C PRO A 58 14.27 -12.61 23.73
N HIS A 59 13.12 -13.18 23.35
CA HIS A 59 11.87 -12.45 23.37
C HIS A 59 11.58 -11.94 24.78
N ARG A 60 11.25 -10.66 24.92
CA ARG A 60 10.78 -10.14 26.22
C ARG A 60 9.35 -10.59 26.44
N ARG A 61 9.01 -10.92 27.70
CA ARG A 61 7.63 -11.20 28.08
C ARG A 61 6.79 -9.96 27.84
N VAL A 62 5.71 -10.09 27.06
CA VAL A 62 4.75 -9.00 26.87
C VAL A 62 3.97 -8.81 28.19
N PRO A 63 3.94 -7.57 28.75
CA PRO A 63 3.13 -7.27 29.94
C PRO A 63 1.66 -7.63 29.73
N LEU A 64 0.98 -8.11 30.78
CA LEU A 64 -0.40 -8.60 30.69
C LEU A 64 -1.35 -7.58 30.03
N ALA A 65 -1.23 -6.31 30.39
CA ALA A 65 -2.03 -5.21 29.86
C ALA A 65 -1.86 -4.94 28.35
N LYS A 66 -0.82 -5.49 27.71
CA LYS A 66 -0.54 -5.29 26.28
C LYS A 66 -0.80 -6.53 25.43
N ARG A 67 -1.17 -7.67 26.03
CA ARG A 67 -1.32 -8.95 25.31
C ARG A 67 -2.52 -8.98 24.35
N GLU A 68 -3.58 -8.22 24.62
CA GLU A 68 -4.79 -8.21 23.80
C GLU A 68 -4.63 -7.42 22.48
N LYS A 69 -3.69 -6.47 22.42
CA LYS A 69 -3.49 -5.58 21.27
C LYS A 69 -2.42 -6.08 20.28
N MET A 70 -1.80 -7.21 20.57
CA MET A 70 -0.63 -7.72 19.84
C MET A 70 -1.02 -8.82 18.86
#